data_AF-A0A5N5QWY7-F1
#
_entry.id   AF-A0A5N5QWY7-F1
#
_cell.length_a   1.000
_cell.length_b   1.000
_cell.length_c   1.000
_cell.angle_alpha   90.00
_cell.angle_beta   90.00
_cell.angle_gamma   90.00
#
_symmetry.space_group_name_H-M   'P 1'
#
loop_
_entity.id
_entity.type
_entity.pdbx_description
1 polymer ?
#
loop_
_entity_poly.entity_id
_entity_poly.type
_entity_poly.pdbx_seq_one_letter_code
_entity_poly.pdbx_strand_id
1 'polypeptide(L)'
;MPLHGPSSRNSPSWSRHTRSTRSEEIAVGTTELCAHGTAFTYPNDTSTLSVPYIYKWGIRWSLEIAFLAGLYPLVTAPLSVMRVAFTAVLASVAILDVSAAPSLLMKLVAPESVTDVDSFSITAIVTNTGTETLKLLNDPRSVLSSDEAYTFSIINEKGSPEFTGMFFKYSPNYVVKNNNPADFTILAPGQTYELTHNLAGVYNFTNTGAGEFKVDAMNVFQYVDASGEPATIEATTESKKVSITGKLVSTRNLPRVEPQTLSKRVAYVGCTAARQQQIAAAVRSAIAYVSESTAYLNRIRSGTPRYTTWFGAYNAGRLQIVRSHFTLISVDPLSTTYDCTCTRNVFASVNAGRAGYMYLCNYFWPAPNTGTDSKAGTIVHEQSHFRVNGGTEDFVYGQGRAKNLARTNPAQAIMNADNHEYFAENTPRLA
;
A
#
# COMPACT_ATOMS: atom_id res chain seq x y z
N MET A 1 -29.53 2.77 57.44
CA MET A 1 -28.95 2.81 58.81
C MET A 1 -29.62 1.72 59.63
N PRO A 2 -28.98 1.13 60.66
CA PRO A 2 -27.59 1.33 61.14
C PRO A 2 -26.59 0.39 60.41
N LEU A 3 -25.26 0.53 60.38
CA LEU A 3 -24.22 1.22 61.19
C LEU A 3 -23.85 0.59 62.55
N HIS A 4 -22.83 -0.29 62.59
CA HIS A 4 -21.47 0.00 63.11
C HIS A 4 -20.63 -1.28 63.33
N GLY A 5 -19.29 -1.17 63.23
CA GLY A 5 -18.31 -2.16 63.71
C GLY A 5 -17.97 -1.92 65.21
N PRO A 6 -16.71 -2.04 65.69
CA PRO A 6 -15.45 -2.34 65.00
C PRO A 6 -14.50 -3.31 65.77
N SER A 7 -13.22 -3.42 65.34
CA SER A 7 -11.97 -3.67 66.12
C SER A 7 -10.99 -4.66 65.43
N SER A 8 -9.74 -4.79 65.90
CA SER A 8 -8.60 -3.92 65.53
C SER A 8 -7.24 -4.50 65.97
N ARG A 9 -6.15 -4.23 65.22
CA ARG A 9 -4.71 -4.43 65.58
C ARG A 9 -4.26 -5.92 65.72
N ASN A 10 -3.13 -6.37 65.18
CA ASN A 10 -1.76 -5.88 65.40
C ASN A 10 -0.79 -6.29 64.26
N SER A 11 0.30 -5.54 64.11
CA SER A 11 1.52 -5.94 63.37
C SER A 11 2.57 -6.50 64.35
N PRO A 12 3.65 -7.14 63.84
CA PRO A 12 4.94 -6.44 63.97
C PRO A 12 5.93 -6.61 62.79
N SER A 13 6.74 -5.57 62.59
CA SER A 13 8.05 -5.56 61.91
C SER A 13 9.16 -5.92 62.91
N TRP A 14 10.37 -6.40 62.60
CA TRP A 14 11.46 -5.96 61.70
C TRP A 14 12.39 -7.19 61.44
N SER A 15 13.28 -7.23 60.44
CA SER A 15 14.55 -6.47 60.46
C SER A 15 15.39 -6.69 59.19
N ARG A 16 16.42 -5.84 59.03
CA ARG A 16 17.26 -5.68 57.82
C ARG A 16 18.73 -5.84 58.23
N HIS A 17 19.57 -6.45 57.39
CA HIS A 17 21.03 -6.42 57.53
C HIS A 17 21.74 -6.23 56.18
N THR A 18 22.85 -5.49 56.20
CA THR A 18 23.65 -5.12 55.02
C THR A 18 25.11 -4.94 55.42
N ARG A 19 26.07 -5.59 54.75
CA ARG A 19 27.18 -4.89 54.05
C ARG A 19 28.14 -5.82 53.28
N SER A 20 28.60 -5.22 52.18
CA SER A 20 29.78 -5.49 51.35
C SER A 20 31.05 -5.99 52.06
N THR A 21 31.78 -6.88 51.38
CA THR A 21 33.20 -6.67 50.96
C THR A 21 33.59 -7.65 49.85
N ARG A 22 34.10 -7.15 48.70
CA ARG A 22 35.14 -7.84 47.92
C ARG A 22 35.85 -6.88 46.95
N SER A 23 37.17 -6.99 46.87
CA SER A 23 38.05 -6.17 46.02
C SER A 23 39.31 -6.98 45.70
N GLU A 24 39.49 -7.33 44.43
CA GLU A 24 40.56 -8.11 43.78
C GLU A 24 40.24 -7.99 42.25
N GLU A 25 41.15 -7.88 41.29
CA GLU A 25 42.53 -7.35 41.22
C GLU A 25 42.83 -7.04 39.72
N ILE A 26 43.95 -6.40 39.36
CA ILE A 26 44.25 -5.96 37.98
C ILE A 26 45.51 -6.64 37.40
N ALA A 27 45.39 -7.23 36.20
CA ALA A 27 46.46 -7.46 35.21
C ALA A 27 45.78 -7.60 33.83
N VAL A 28 46.11 -6.92 32.72
CA VAL A 28 47.35 -6.38 32.10
C VAL A 28 48.20 -7.45 31.39
N GLY A 29 48.39 -7.24 30.08
CA GLY A 29 49.15 -8.08 29.14
C GLY A 29 48.66 -7.84 27.69
N THR A 30 48.92 -6.71 27.04
CA THR A 30 50.17 -6.32 26.31
C THR A 30 50.69 -7.33 25.28
N THR A 31 50.46 -7.02 24.00
CA THR A 31 51.44 -7.24 22.91
C THR A 31 51.34 -6.08 21.91
N GLU A 32 52.36 -5.22 21.88
CA GLU A 32 52.63 -4.33 20.74
C GLU A 32 53.49 -5.07 19.69
N LEU A 33 53.45 -4.56 18.45
CA LEU A 33 54.57 -4.32 17.52
C LEU A 33 53.95 -4.05 16.13
N CYS A 34 53.74 -2.79 15.73
CA CYS A 34 54.72 -1.89 15.11
C CYS A 34 55.17 -2.30 13.69
N ALA A 35 54.70 -1.57 12.68
CA ALA A 35 55.54 -1.06 11.58
C ALA A 35 54.88 0.10 10.80
N HIS A 36 55.73 1.08 10.49
CA HIS A 36 55.62 2.24 9.58
C HIS A 36 54.94 1.96 8.22
N GLY A 37 54.47 2.94 7.43
CA GLY A 37 54.48 4.41 7.52
C GLY A 37 54.58 5.07 6.13
N THR A 38 54.17 6.34 5.97
CA THR A 38 54.37 7.28 4.82
C THR A 38 53.83 6.83 3.42
N ALA A 39 52.94 7.52 2.70
CA ALA A 39 52.79 8.93 2.25
C ALA A 39 53.46 9.25 0.89
N PHE A 40 52.86 10.18 0.11
CA PHE A 40 53.27 10.71 -1.24
C PHE A 40 53.12 9.71 -2.44
N THR A 41 52.75 10.06 -3.69
CA THR A 41 52.27 11.31 -4.34
C THR A 41 51.52 11.00 -5.66
N TYR A 42 50.70 11.94 -6.16
CA TYR A 42 50.34 12.09 -7.60
C TYR A 42 51.47 12.86 -8.33
N PRO A 43 51.73 12.70 -9.66
CA PRO A 43 50.82 13.23 -10.69
C PRO A 43 50.77 12.49 -12.07
N ASN A 44 49.96 13.07 -12.95
CA ASN A 44 49.76 12.84 -14.40
C ASN A 44 51.03 12.48 -15.21
N ASP A 45 50.87 11.72 -16.30
CA ASP A 45 50.96 12.32 -17.66
C ASP A 45 50.27 11.46 -18.76
N THR A 46 50.44 11.86 -20.01
CA THR A 46 49.55 11.64 -21.17
C THR A 46 50.19 10.86 -22.33
N SER A 47 49.36 10.44 -23.31
CA SER A 47 49.75 10.03 -24.69
C SER A 47 50.49 8.68 -24.82
N THR A 48 50.55 7.95 -25.95
CA THR A 48 49.70 7.83 -27.18
C THR A 48 50.03 6.50 -27.89
N LEU A 49 49.12 5.98 -28.73
CA LEU A 49 49.36 5.14 -29.92
C LEU A 49 50.22 3.85 -29.83
N SER A 50 49.61 2.69 -30.08
CA SER A 50 49.71 1.94 -31.37
C SER A 50 49.26 0.46 -31.26
N VAL A 51 49.09 -0.21 -32.41
CA VAL A 51 48.26 -1.43 -32.63
C VAL A 51 49.11 -2.62 -33.10
N PRO A 52 48.80 -3.87 -32.69
CA PRO A 52 48.30 -4.91 -33.64
C PRO A 52 46.97 -5.54 -33.15
N TYR A 53 45.96 -5.84 -33.99
CA TYR A 53 45.82 -7.00 -34.90
C TYR A 53 46.04 -8.36 -34.21
N ILE A 54 45.23 -9.42 -34.37
CA ILE A 54 44.07 -9.73 -35.24
C ILE A 54 43.10 -10.60 -34.38
N TYR A 55 41.77 -10.46 -34.38
CA TYR A 55 40.86 -11.18 -35.32
C TYR A 55 39.38 -10.73 -35.19
N LYS A 56 38.49 -11.38 -35.96
CA LYS A 56 37.02 -11.22 -35.99
C LYS A 56 36.32 -12.45 -35.42
N TRP A 57 35.12 -12.27 -34.86
CA TRP A 57 33.88 -12.91 -35.32
C TRP A 57 32.71 -11.97 -35.02
N GLY A 58 31.80 -11.79 -35.97
CA GLY A 58 30.63 -10.94 -35.80
C GLY A 58 29.42 -11.57 -36.46
N ILE A 59 28.26 -11.50 -35.79
CA ILE A 59 26.97 -11.95 -36.32
C ILE A 59 26.06 -10.73 -36.32
N ARG A 60 25.74 -10.23 -37.51
CA ARG A 60 24.63 -9.28 -37.74
C ARG A 60 23.37 -10.09 -38.03
N TRP A 61 22.27 -9.73 -37.40
CA TRP A 61 20.94 -10.08 -37.89
C TRP A 61 20.40 -8.92 -38.73
N SER A 62 20.05 -9.22 -39.97
CA SER A 62 19.32 -8.33 -40.87
C SER A 62 17.84 -8.71 -40.81
N LEU A 63 16.94 -7.74 -40.67
CA LEU A 63 15.52 -7.97 -40.97
C LEU A 63 15.31 -7.89 -42.49
N GLU A 64 14.91 -9.00 -43.10
CA GLU A 64 14.34 -9.00 -44.45
C GLU A 64 12.82 -9.16 -44.35
N ILE A 65 12.08 -8.30 -45.07
CA ILE A 65 10.63 -8.34 -45.15
C ILE A 65 10.25 -9.20 -46.35
N ALA A 66 9.74 -10.41 -46.09
CA ALA A 66 9.29 -11.31 -47.14
C ALA A 66 7.84 -11.01 -47.56
N PHE A 67 7.67 -10.42 -48.74
CA PHE A 67 6.38 -10.43 -49.45
C PHE A 67 6.12 -11.85 -50.00
N LEU A 68 4.97 -12.43 -49.70
CA LEU A 68 4.48 -13.65 -50.35
C LEU A 68 3.17 -13.36 -51.10
N ALA A 69 3.25 -13.42 -52.44
CA ALA A 69 2.09 -13.41 -53.32
C ALA A 69 1.58 -14.85 -53.51
N GLY A 70 0.30 -15.09 -53.23
CA GLY A 70 -0.38 -16.37 -53.48
C GLY A 70 -1.50 -16.21 -54.50
N LEU A 71 -1.32 -16.79 -55.69
CA LEU A 71 -2.35 -16.93 -56.72
C LEU A 71 -3.08 -18.27 -56.56
N TYR A 72 -4.42 -18.28 -56.59
CA TYR A 72 -5.28 -19.39 -57.06
C TYR A 72 -6.73 -18.87 -57.25
N PRO A 73 -7.65 -19.55 -57.97
CA PRO A 73 -8.37 -18.89 -59.05
C PRO A 73 -9.90 -18.78 -58.89
N LEU A 74 -10.47 -18.02 -59.83
CA LEU A 74 -11.89 -17.80 -60.14
C LEU A 74 -12.92 -18.85 -59.65
N VAL A 75 -13.91 -18.35 -58.92
CA VAL A 75 -15.31 -18.81 -59.00
C VAL A 75 -16.20 -17.57 -59.21
N THR A 76 -17.26 -17.70 -60.01
CA THR A 76 -18.02 -16.58 -60.61
C THR A 76 -19.35 -16.26 -59.91
N ALA A 77 -19.87 -15.05 -60.19
CA ALA A 77 -21.25 -14.54 -59.95
C ALA A 77 -21.46 -13.69 -58.65
N PRO A 78 -22.49 -12.80 -58.58
CA PRO A 78 -22.21 -11.38 -58.84
C PRO A 78 -22.87 -10.33 -57.90
N LEU A 79 -22.41 -9.07 -58.01
CA LEU A 79 -23.10 -7.78 -57.70
C LEU A 79 -23.79 -7.64 -56.31
N SER A 80 -23.29 -6.79 -55.39
CA SER A 80 -23.61 -5.35 -55.45
C SER A 80 -22.79 -4.45 -54.51
N VAL A 81 -22.33 -3.32 -55.06
CA VAL A 81 -22.21 -1.97 -54.45
C VAL A 81 -21.80 -1.84 -52.97
N MET A 82 -20.54 -1.43 -52.72
CA MET A 82 -20.21 -0.04 -52.30
C MET A 82 -18.71 0.24 -52.45
N ARG A 83 -18.33 1.28 -53.22
CA ARG A 83 -16.94 1.75 -53.28
C ARG A 83 -16.76 2.94 -52.34
N VAL A 84 -16.02 2.77 -51.25
CA VAL A 84 -15.44 3.88 -50.49
C VAL A 84 -13.94 3.89 -50.78
N ALA A 85 -13.48 4.91 -51.51
CA ALA A 85 -12.07 5.06 -51.83
C ALA A 85 -11.33 5.69 -50.64
N PHE A 86 -10.55 4.90 -49.91
CA PHE A 86 -9.58 5.42 -48.95
C PHE A 86 -8.34 5.92 -49.71
N THR A 87 -8.27 7.23 -49.92
CA THR A 87 -7.04 7.89 -50.37
C THR A 87 -6.03 7.93 -49.22
N ALA A 88 -5.03 7.06 -49.26
CA ALA A 88 -3.92 7.10 -48.32
C ALA A 88 -3.01 8.32 -48.61
N VAL A 89 -3.11 9.35 -47.77
CA VAL A 89 -2.15 10.46 -47.77
C VAL A 89 -0.94 10.03 -46.95
N LEU A 90 0.16 9.68 -47.62
CA LEU A 90 1.46 9.51 -46.98
C LEU A 90 2.01 10.89 -46.60
N ALA A 91 1.62 11.37 -45.41
CA ALA A 91 2.27 12.51 -44.78
C ALA A 91 3.62 12.05 -44.20
N SER A 92 4.72 12.58 -44.75
CA SER A 92 6.06 12.37 -44.22
C SER A 92 6.18 13.00 -42.83
N VAL A 93 5.98 12.21 -41.77
CA VAL A 93 6.19 12.67 -40.40
C VAL A 93 7.68 12.88 -40.19
N ALA A 94 8.09 14.13 -40.03
CA ALA A 94 9.39 14.45 -39.48
C ALA A 94 9.42 13.89 -38.04
N ILE A 95 10.35 12.98 -37.77
CA ILE A 95 10.60 12.47 -36.42
C ILE A 95 11.25 13.62 -35.65
N LEU A 96 10.42 14.45 -35.03
CA LEU A 96 10.82 15.16 -33.83
C LEU A 96 11.05 14.09 -32.77
N ASP A 97 12.17 14.17 -32.05
CA ASP A 97 12.38 13.43 -30.80
C ASP A 97 11.41 13.98 -29.75
N VAL A 98 10.12 13.65 -29.90
CA VAL A 98 9.14 13.72 -28.83
C VAL A 98 9.61 12.69 -27.81
N SER A 99 10.33 13.18 -26.79
CA SER A 99 10.73 12.39 -25.62
C SER A 99 9.55 11.52 -25.22
N ALA A 100 9.71 10.19 -25.31
CA ALA A 100 8.67 9.27 -24.92
C ALA A 100 8.33 9.54 -23.45
N ALA A 101 7.10 9.98 -23.23
CA ALA A 101 6.65 10.49 -21.95
C ALA A 101 5.36 9.78 -21.57
N PRO A 102 5.30 9.12 -20.40
CA PRO A 102 4.06 8.54 -19.91
C PRO A 102 3.12 9.71 -19.59
N SER A 103 1.88 9.65 -20.09
CA SER A 103 0.88 10.69 -19.86
C SER A 103 -0.52 10.07 -19.77
N LEU A 104 -1.28 10.49 -18.75
CA LEU A 104 -2.64 10.04 -18.51
C LEU A 104 -3.60 11.24 -18.43
N LEU A 105 -4.77 11.06 -19.03
CA LEU A 105 -5.94 11.90 -18.84
C LEU A 105 -7.03 11.08 -18.16
N MET A 106 -7.52 11.55 -17.02
CA MET A 106 -8.66 10.96 -16.31
C MET A 106 -9.86 11.90 -16.40
N LYS A 107 -11.01 11.34 -16.77
CA LYS A 107 -12.30 12.03 -16.78
C LYS A 107 -13.28 11.30 -15.89
N LEU A 108 -14.07 12.07 -15.14
CA LEU A 108 -15.15 11.56 -14.31
C LEU A 108 -16.49 11.93 -14.93
N VAL A 109 -17.40 10.96 -15.00
CA VAL A 109 -18.82 11.13 -15.30
C VAL A 109 -19.58 10.79 -14.02
N ALA A 110 -20.29 11.77 -13.47
CA ALA A 110 -21.06 11.66 -12.24
C ALA A 110 -22.45 12.24 -12.47
N PRO A 111 -23.50 11.76 -11.76
CA PRO A 111 -24.83 12.34 -11.83
C PRO A 111 -24.85 13.78 -11.29
N GLU A 112 -25.67 14.65 -11.87
CA GLU A 112 -25.83 16.03 -11.36
C GLU A 112 -26.44 16.04 -9.94
N SER A 113 -27.32 15.09 -9.64
CA SER A 113 -27.92 14.91 -8.32
C SER A 113 -28.19 13.45 -7.96
N VAL A 114 -28.21 13.18 -6.66
CA VAL A 114 -28.50 11.87 -6.05
C VAL A 114 -29.51 12.08 -4.92
N THR A 115 -30.59 11.31 -4.91
CA THR A 115 -31.66 11.33 -3.88
C THR A 115 -31.64 10.10 -2.97
N ASP A 116 -30.95 9.04 -3.39
CA ASP A 116 -30.62 7.87 -2.57
C ASP A 116 -29.19 7.41 -2.91
N VAL A 117 -28.29 7.45 -1.93
CA VAL A 117 -26.89 7.04 -2.11
C VAL A 117 -26.71 5.57 -2.52
N ASP A 118 -27.73 4.71 -2.40
CA ASP A 118 -27.70 3.35 -2.98
C ASP A 118 -27.62 3.32 -4.51
N SER A 119 -27.98 4.44 -5.15
CA SER A 119 -27.85 4.66 -6.60
C SER A 119 -26.62 5.49 -6.99
N PHE A 120 -25.83 6.00 -6.03
CA PHE A 120 -24.68 6.83 -6.34
C PHE A 120 -23.59 6.00 -7.02
N SER A 121 -23.29 6.32 -8.27
CA SER A 121 -22.17 5.74 -9.02
C SER A 121 -21.41 6.83 -9.78
N ILE A 122 -20.12 6.59 -10.02
CA ILE A 122 -19.24 7.47 -10.80
C ILE A 122 -18.51 6.61 -11.82
N THR A 123 -18.58 6.98 -13.09
CA THR A 123 -17.79 6.36 -14.15
C THR A 123 -16.50 7.11 -14.34
N ALA A 124 -15.38 6.40 -14.20
CA ALA A 124 -14.05 6.93 -14.43
C ALA A 124 -13.53 6.41 -15.77
N ILE A 125 -12.99 7.33 -16.57
CA ILE A 125 -12.48 7.09 -17.92
C ILE A 125 -11.02 7.51 -17.92
N VAL A 126 -10.10 6.55 -18.10
CA VAL A 126 -8.65 6.76 -18.09
C VAL A 126 -8.10 6.54 -19.50
N THR A 127 -7.57 7.59 -20.12
CA THR A 127 -6.97 7.55 -21.45
C THR A 127 -5.46 7.71 -21.35
N ASN A 128 -4.71 6.84 -22.03
CA ASN A 128 -3.28 7.05 -22.25
C ASN A 128 -3.09 8.11 -23.35
N THR A 129 -2.59 9.28 -22.95
CA THR A 129 -2.28 10.42 -23.84
C THR A 129 -0.78 10.52 -24.15
N GLY A 130 0.04 9.59 -23.62
CA GLY A 130 1.46 9.48 -23.92
C GLY A 130 1.73 8.76 -25.25
N THR A 131 3.02 8.59 -25.56
CA THR A 131 3.48 7.94 -26.79
C THR A 131 3.94 6.49 -26.59
N GLU A 132 3.94 5.98 -25.35
CA GLU A 132 4.30 4.61 -25.00
C GLU A 132 3.13 3.81 -24.43
N THR A 133 3.20 2.48 -24.48
CA THR A 133 2.20 1.60 -23.87
C THR A 133 2.40 1.54 -22.37
N LEU A 134 1.39 1.95 -21.60
CA LEU A 134 1.43 1.94 -20.14
C LEU A 134 0.94 0.61 -19.58
N LYS A 135 1.70 0.06 -18.63
CA LYS A 135 1.32 -1.08 -17.79
C LYS A 135 0.98 -0.56 -16.39
N LEU A 136 -0.28 -0.18 -16.20
CA LEU A 136 -0.78 0.37 -14.94
C LEU A 136 -1.10 -0.78 -13.96
N LEU A 137 -0.79 -0.59 -12.68
CA LEU A 137 -1.18 -1.50 -11.62
C LEU A 137 -2.63 -1.23 -11.21
N ASN A 138 -3.41 -2.29 -11.02
CA ASN A 138 -4.77 -2.25 -10.49
C ASN A 138 -4.74 -2.08 -8.97
N ASP A 139 -4.17 -0.95 -8.52
CA ASP A 139 -4.11 -0.51 -7.12
C ASP A 139 -5.55 -0.36 -6.58
N PRO A 140 -5.90 -0.93 -5.40
CA PRO A 140 -7.26 -0.87 -4.84
C PRO A 140 -7.84 0.54 -4.74
N ARG A 141 -7.00 1.57 -4.52
CA ARG A 141 -7.41 2.98 -4.41
C ARG A 141 -7.42 3.74 -5.75
N SER A 142 -7.07 3.08 -6.85
CA SER A 142 -7.13 3.67 -8.19
C SER A 142 -8.49 3.43 -8.83
N VAL A 143 -8.85 4.29 -9.77
CA VAL A 143 -10.09 4.11 -10.57
C VAL A 143 -10.06 2.90 -11.52
N LEU A 144 -8.95 2.14 -11.56
CA LEU A 144 -8.80 0.90 -12.33
C LEU A 144 -9.30 -0.34 -11.58
N SER A 145 -9.46 -0.25 -10.25
CA SER A 145 -10.01 -1.34 -9.45
C SER A 145 -11.49 -1.09 -9.14
N SER A 146 -12.29 -2.15 -9.06
CA SER A 146 -13.68 -2.08 -8.58
C SER A 146 -13.79 -2.30 -7.06
N ASP A 147 -12.69 -2.17 -6.32
CA ASP A 147 -12.67 -2.33 -4.87
C ASP A 147 -13.35 -1.12 -4.18
N GLU A 148 -14.05 -1.37 -3.07
CA GLU A 148 -14.73 -0.34 -2.27
C GLU A 148 -13.76 0.48 -1.39
N ALA A 149 -12.61 0.87 -1.95
CA ALA A 149 -11.55 1.61 -1.26
C ALA A 149 -11.77 3.14 -1.30
N TYR A 150 -10.89 3.90 -0.62
CA TYR A 150 -10.88 5.37 -0.70
C TYR A 150 -10.28 5.85 -2.03
N THR A 151 -11.07 5.71 -3.10
CA THR A 151 -10.75 6.07 -4.49
C THR A 151 -11.21 7.49 -4.84
N PHE A 152 -12.25 8.00 -4.17
CA PHE A 152 -12.79 9.34 -4.40
C PHE A 152 -12.66 10.23 -3.15
N SER A 153 -12.19 11.46 -3.34
CA SER A 153 -12.29 12.52 -2.32
C SER A 153 -13.58 13.29 -2.58
N ILE A 154 -14.52 13.20 -1.64
CA ILE A 154 -15.83 13.82 -1.72
C ILE A 154 -15.92 14.85 -0.59
N ILE A 155 -16.17 16.11 -0.88
CA ILE A 155 -16.07 17.21 0.10
C ILE A 155 -17.18 18.24 -0.13
N ASN A 156 -17.85 18.67 0.95
CA ASN A 156 -18.69 19.87 0.96
C ASN A 156 -18.16 20.91 1.97
N GLU A 157 -18.89 22.00 2.16
CA GLU A 157 -18.58 23.08 3.13
C GLU A 157 -18.37 22.61 4.58
N LYS A 158 -18.90 21.42 4.96
CA LYS A 158 -18.80 20.83 6.30
C LYS A 158 -17.69 19.77 6.39
N GLY A 159 -16.95 19.53 5.31
CA GLY A 159 -15.86 18.56 5.23
C GLY A 159 -16.19 17.34 4.39
N SER A 160 -15.52 16.23 4.67
CA SER A 160 -15.69 14.96 3.98
C SER A 160 -16.76 14.10 4.67
N PRO A 161 -17.56 13.30 3.93
CA PRO A 161 -18.40 12.28 4.52
C PRO A 161 -17.52 11.21 5.17
N GLU A 162 -18.10 10.47 6.11
CA GLU A 162 -17.41 9.38 6.77
C GLU A 162 -17.15 8.25 5.76
N PHE A 163 -15.89 7.81 5.62
CA PHE A 163 -15.56 6.62 4.84
C PHE A 163 -15.97 5.35 5.61
N THR A 164 -16.74 4.49 4.94
CA THR A 164 -17.29 3.24 5.45
C THR A 164 -16.92 2.03 4.60
N GLY A 165 -16.11 2.22 3.55
CA GLY A 165 -15.61 1.16 2.68
C GLY A 165 -14.51 0.30 3.31
N MET A 166 -13.70 -0.31 2.44
CA MET A 166 -12.68 -1.29 2.79
C MET A 166 -11.27 -0.69 2.71
N PHE A 167 -10.42 -1.09 3.66
CA PHE A 167 -8.97 -0.89 3.66
C PHE A 167 -8.26 -2.17 3.22
N PHE A 168 -7.05 -2.07 2.66
CA PHE A 168 -6.41 -3.16 1.94
C PHE A 168 -4.88 -3.17 2.08
N LYS A 169 -4.30 -4.23 2.64
CA LYS A 169 -2.86 -4.47 2.47
C LYS A 169 -2.54 -4.80 1.00
N TYR A 170 -1.89 -3.85 0.34
CA TYR A 170 -1.33 -3.97 -1.00
C TYR A 170 0.20 -3.78 -1.00
N SER A 171 0.90 -4.34 -1.99
CA SER A 171 2.32 -4.07 -2.21
C SER A 171 2.62 -3.99 -3.71
N PRO A 172 2.92 -2.79 -4.24
CA PRO A 172 3.29 -2.61 -5.65
C PRO A 172 4.50 -3.46 -6.04
N ASN A 173 5.52 -3.51 -5.17
CA ASN A 173 6.72 -4.32 -5.37
C ASN A 173 6.38 -5.81 -5.50
N TYR A 174 5.45 -6.32 -4.68
CA TYR A 174 4.98 -7.71 -4.77
C TYR A 174 4.25 -7.96 -6.09
N VAL A 175 3.36 -7.07 -6.50
CA VAL A 175 2.60 -7.18 -7.76
C VAL A 175 3.51 -7.15 -8.99
N VAL A 176 4.45 -6.20 -9.06
CA VAL A 176 5.42 -6.12 -10.16
C VAL A 176 6.27 -7.38 -10.22
N LYS A 177 6.77 -7.87 -9.08
CA LYS A 177 7.57 -9.10 -8.99
C LYS A 177 6.80 -10.37 -9.35
N ASN A 178 5.53 -10.48 -8.91
CA ASN A 178 4.68 -11.63 -9.21
C ASN A 178 4.19 -11.61 -10.67
N ASN A 179 4.09 -10.42 -11.27
CA ASN A 179 3.79 -10.19 -12.68
C ASN A 179 2.52 -10.91 -13.19
N ASN A 180 1.50 -11.03 -12.33
CA ASN A 180 0.23 -11.66 -12.69
C ASN A 180 -0.56 -10.73 -13.62
N PRO A 181 -0.93 -11.15 -14.86
CA PRO A 181 -1.64 -10.28 -15.81
C PRO A 181 -2.95 -9.68 -15.27
N ALA A 182 -3.63 -10.35 -14.33
CA ALA A 182 -4.86 -9.85 -13.71
C ALA A 182 -4.67 -8.62 -12.81
N ASP A 183 -3.43 -8.32 -12.40
CA ASP A 183 -3.09 -7.19 -11.54
C ASP A 183 -2.82 -5.90 -12.32
N PHE A 184 -2.88 -5.95 -13.66
CA PHE A 184 -2.52 -4.82 -14.52
C PHE A 184 -3.63 -4.45 -15.50
N THR A 185 -3.70 -3.15 -15.81
CA THR A 185 -4.43 -2.62 -16.96
C THR A 185 -3.41 -2.11 -17.97
N ILE A 186 -3.46 -2.64 -19.20
CA ILE A 186 -2.54 -2.27 -20.28
C ILE A 186 -3.24 -1.28 -21.23
N LEU A 187 -2.64 -0.11 -21.43
CA LEU A 187 -3.14 0.92 -22.33
C LEU A 187 -2.08 1.30 -23.37
N ALA A 188 -2.31 0.95 -24.64
CA ALA A 188 -1.55 1.50 -25.76
C ALA A 188 -1.78 3.03 -25.90
N PRO A 189 -0.93 3.77 -26.61
CA PRO A 189 -1.15 5.19 -26.91
C PRO A 189 -2.55 5.45 -27.50
N GLY A 190 -3.28 6.40 -26.94
CA GLY A 190 -4.66 6.73 -27.30
C GLY A 190 -5.73 5.75 -26.79
N GLN A 191 -5.36 4.60 -26.22
CA GLN A 191 -6.30 3.65 -25.65
C GLN A 191 -6.93 4.19 -24.36
N THR A 192 -8.19 3.82 -24.13
CA THR A 192 -8.98 4.22 -22.97
C THR A 192 -9.47 2.99 -22.20
N TYR A 193 -9.50 3.09 -20.87
CA TYR A 193 -10.19 2.18 -19.95
C TYR A 193 -11.35 2.91 -19.28
N GLU A 194 -12.48 2.24 -19.08
CA GLU A 194 -13.68 2.79 -18.45
C GLU A 194 -14.21 1.83 -17.39
N LEU A 195 -14.49 2.35 -16.19
CA LEU A 195 -15.06 1.60 -15.08
C LEU A 195 -16.07 2.43 -14.31
N THR A 196 -17.24 1.86 -14.03
CA THR A 196 -18.28 2.46 -13.19
C THR A 196 -18.16 1.96 -11.75
N HIS A 197 -17.88 2.88 -10.84
CA HIS A 197 -17.74 2.66 -9.41
C HIS A 197 -19.08 2.90 -8.72
N ASN A 198 -19.60 1.91 -8.00
CA ASN A 198 -20.77 2.11 -7.13
C ASN A 198 -20.29 2.54 -5.73
N LEU A 199 -20.84 3.64 -5.20
CA LEU A 199 -20.41 4.24 -3.93
C LEU A 199 -21.35 3.93 -2.76
N ALA A 200 -22.38 3.11 -2.98
CA ALA A 200 -23.34 2.67 -1.96
C ALA A 200 -22.65 1.86 -0.86
N GLY A 201 -22.60 2.41 0.36
CA GLY A 201 -21.95 1.77 1.51
C GLY A 201 -20.46 2.11 1.63
N VAL A 202 -19.89 2.87 0.69
CA VAL A 202 -18.49 3.34 0.72
C VAL A 202 -18.36 4.65 1.50
N TYR A 203 -19.39 5.51 1.47
CA TYR A 203 -19.44 6.78 2.19
C TYR A 203 -20.78 6.98 2.92
N ASN A 204 -20.71 7.53 4.14
CA ASN A 204 -21.85 7.95 4.95
C ASN A 204 -21.92 9.49 5.03
N PHE A 205 -22.92 10.07 4.37
CA PHE A 205 -23.11 11.53 4.26
C PHE A 205 -23.92 12.13 5.41
N THR A 206 -24.33 11.33 6.40
CA THR A 206 -25.20 11.79 7.51
C THR A 206 -24.59 12.96 8.28
N ASN A 207 -23.29 12.92 8.57
CA ASN A 207 -22.60 13.96 9.34
C ASN A 207 -22.36 15.25 8.54
N THR A 208 -22.10 15.14 7.23
CA THR A 208 -21.97 16.29 6.30
C THR A 208 -23.32 16.89 5.89
N GLY A 209 -24.40 16.12 6.03
CA GLY A 209 -25.74 16.45 5.58
C GLY A 209 -25.89 16.44 4.05
N ALA A 210 -27.11 16.76 3.59
CA ALA A 210 -27.39 17.04 2.20
C ALA A 210 -26.69 18.34 1.74
N GLY A 211 -26.38 18.44 0.44
CA GLY A 211 -25.75 19.61 -0.16
C GLY A 211 -25.06 19.31 -1.49
N GLU A 212 -24.39 20.32 -2.05
CA GLU A 212 -23.47 20.14 -3.18
C GLU A 212 -22.10 19.65 -2.66
N PHE A 213 -21.57 18.60 -3.29
CA PHE A 213 -20.25 18.06 -3.01
C PHE A 213 -19.35 18.20 -4.22
N LYS A 214 -18.10 18.64 -3.98
CA LYS A 214 -16.99 18.48 -4.93
C LYS A 214 -16.52 17.03 -4.86
N VAL A 215 -16.28 16.43 -6.02
CA VAL A 215 -15.73 15.09 -6.16
C VAL A 215 -14.45 15.14 -6.99
N ASP A 216 -13.38 14.62 -6.40
CA ASP A 216 -12.11 14.33 -7.05
C ASP A 216 -11.84 12.82 -6.97
N ALA A 217 -11.09 12.27 -7.92
CA ALA A 217 -10.59 10.89 -7.85
C ALA A 217 -9.08 10.90 -7.59
N MET A 218 -8.56 9.83 -6.98
CA MET A 218 -7.12 9.64 -6.83
C MET A 218 -6.46 9.58 -8.20
N ASN A 219 -5.64 10.58 -8.52
CA ASN A 219 -5.06 10.79 -9.85
C ASN A 219 -3.62 10.29 -9.98
N VAL A 220 -2.99 9.80 -8.92
CA VAL A 220 -1.65 9.19 -8.96
C VAL A 220 -1.79 7.68 -9.17
N PHE A 221 -1.46 7.21 -10.36
CA PHE A 221 -1.43 5.80 -10.74
C PHE A 221 -0.04 5.23 -10.53
N GLN A 222 0.04 3.93 -10.23
CA GLN A 222 1.29 3.18 -10.21
C GLN A 222 1.43 2.41 -11.52
N TYR A 223 2.64 2.35 -12.09
CA TYR A 223 2.90 1.66 -13.35
C TYR A 223 4.27 0.98 -13.32
N VAL A 224 4.48 0.02 -14.21
CA VAL A 224 5.80 -0.60 -14.43
C VAL A 224 6.57 0.26 -15.42
N ASP A 225 7.72 0.81 -15.01
CA ASP A 225 8.56 1.62 -15.87
C ASP A 225 9.45 0.81 -16.83
N ALA A 226 10.22 1.50 -17.66
CA ALA A 226 11.12 0.86 -18.63
C ALA A 226 12.27 0.04 -18.00
N SER A 227 12.55 0.20 -16.70
CA SER A 227 13.50 -0.63 -15.96
C SER A 227 12.87 -1.91 -15.37
N GLY A 228 11.53 -1.99 -15.38
CA GLY A 228 10.77 -3.08 -14.79
C GLY A 228 10.37 -2.86 -13.32
N GLU A 229 10.60 -1.66 -12.79
CA GLU A 229 10.32 -1.30 -11.39
C GLU A 229 9.00 -0.50 -11.26
N PRO A 230 8.37 -0.45 -10.08
CA PRO A 230 7.16 0.34 -9.86
C PRO A 230 7.47 1.84 -9.77
N ALA A 231 6.94 2.60 -10.71
CA ALA A 231 6.96 4.06 -10.74
C ALA A 231 5.55 4.64 -10.59
N THR A 232 5.45 5.97 -10.48
CA THR A 232 4.17 6.69 -10.38
C THR A 232 4.00 7.68 -11.52
N ILE A 233 2.77 7.81 -12.01
CA ILE A 233 2.34 8.83 -12.97
C ILE A 233 1.10 9.55 -12.42
N GLU A 234 1.11 10.87 -12.48
CA GLU A 234 -0.05 11.69 -12.16
C GLU A 234 -0.87 11.98 -13.42
N ALA A 235 -2.15 11.62 -13.40
CA ALA A 235 -3.08 11.93 -14.47
C ALA A 235 -3.59 13.37 -14.36
N THR A 236 -3.70 14.03 -15.52
CA THR A 236 -4.48 15.26 -15.62
C THR A 236 -5.96 14.91 -15.40
N THR A 237 -6.65 15.63 -14.52
CA THR A 237 -8.05 15.37 -14.18
C THR A 237 -8.81 16.65 -13.84
N GLU A 238 -10.13 16.60 -13.93
CA GLU A 238 -11.04 17.64 -13.47
C GLU A 238 -11.93 17.11 -12.35
N SER A 239 -12.26 17.97 -11.39
CA SER A 239 -13.29 17.71 -10.38
C SER A 239 -14.69 17.70 -10.99
N LYS A 240 -15.63 16.99 -10.37
CA LYS A 240 -17.06 17.12 -10.65
C LYS A 240 -17.82 17.64 -9.42
N LYS A 241 -19.06 18.08 -9.64
CA LYS A 241 -20.00 18.51 -8.61
C LYS A 241 -21.22 17.60 -8.64
N VAL A 242 -21.70 17.20 -7.47
CA VAL A 242 -22.88 16.33 -7.29
C VAL A 242 -23.74 16.88 -6.16
N SER A 243 -25.03 17.08 -6.39
CA SER A 243 -25.99 17.44 -5.33
C SER A 243 -26.55 16.20 -4.65
N ILE A 244 -26.19 15.95 -3.39
CA ILE A 244 -26.65 14.78 -2.63
C ILE A 244 -27.76 15.20 -1.67
N THR A 245 -28.90 14.51 -1.74
CA THR A 245 -30.13 14.81 -1.01
C THR A 245 -30.85 13.51 -0.59
N GLY A 246 -31.97 13.62 0.13
CA GLY A 246 -32.79 12.46 0.49
C GLY A 246 -32.09 11.48 1.43
N LYS A 247 -31.87 10.24 0.98
CA LYS A 247 -31.24 9.18 1.78
C LYS A 247 -29.72 9.29 1.69
N LEU A 248 -29.11 9.72 2.80
CA LEU A 248 -27.68 10.08 2.93
C LEU A 248 -26.76 8.92 3.36
N VAL A 249 -27.31 7.74 3.64
CA VAL A 249 -26.54 6.57 4.07
C VAL A 249 -27.14 5.29 3.46
N SER A 250 -26.27 4.40 3.02
CA SER A 250 -26.64 3.08 2.53
C SER A 250 -26.90 2.12 3.68
N THR A 251 -27.78 1.14 3.48
CA THR A 251 -27.88 -0.01 4.38
C THR A 251 -26.94 -1.16 3.99
N ARG A 252 -26.28 -1.07 2.82
CA ARG A 252 -25.18 -1.96 2.45
C ARG A 252 -23.97 -1.68 3.34
N ASN A 253 -23.23 -2.73 3.66
CA ASN A 253 -22.04 -2.69 4.52
C ASN A 253 -22.24 -2.08 5.92
N LEU A 254 -23.49 -1.82 6.35
CA LEU A 254 -23.75 -1.53 7.77
C LEU A 254 -23.15 -2.68 8.60
N PRO A 255 -22.40 -2.37 9.68
CA PRO A 255 -21.88 -3.41 10.55
C PRO A 255 -23.08 -4.19 11.09
N ARG A 256 -23.21 -5.45 10.65
CA ARG A 256 -24.08 -6.40 11.33
C ARG A 256 -23.62 -6.39 12.78
N VAL A 257 -24.55 -6.04 13.68
CA VAL A 257 -24.40 -6.28 15.11
C VAL A 257 -24.54 -7.79 15.32
N GLU A 258 -23.55 -8.53 14.82
CA GLU A 258 -23.23 -9.82 15.39
C GLU A 258 -22.87 -9.53 16.85
N PRO A 259 -23.50 -10.22 17.81
CA PRO A 259 -23.12 -10.05 19.20
C PRO A 259 -21.61 -10.23 19.28
N GLN A 260 -20.91 -9.24 19.83
CA GLN A 260 -19.55 -9.44 20.32
C GLN A 260 -19.64 -10.39 21.51
N THR A 261 -19.86 -11.68 21.22
CA THR A 261 -19.39 -12.74 22.08
C THR A 261 -17.92 -12.43 22.28
N LEU A 262 -17.52 -12.24 23.53
CA LEU A 262 -16.15 -11.90 23.90
C LEU A 262 -15.27 -13.14 23.72
N SER A 263 -15.16 -13.61 22.48
CA SER A 263 -14.25 -14.66 22.06
C SER A 263 -12.85 -14.14 22.23
N LYS A 264 -12.24 -14.45 23.38
CA LYS A 264 -10.82 -14.25 23.65
C LYS A 264 -9.93 -15.21 22.83
N ARG A 265 -10.41 -15.64 21.65
CA ARG A 265 -9.84 -16.68 20.80
C ARG A 265 -10.10 -16.37 19.34
N VAL A 266 -9.10 -16.67 18.53
CA VAL A 266 -9.12 -16.62 17.07
C VAL A 266 -10.28 -17.45 16.53
N ALA A 267 -11.04 -16.88 15.61
CA ALA A 267 -12.08 -17.55 14.84
C ALA A 267 -11.67 -17.64 13.35
N TYR A 268 -12.27 -18.57 12.62
CA TYR A 268 -11.93 -18.85 11.23
C TYR A 268 -13.18 -19.03 10.37
N VAL A 269 -13.21 -18.38 9.20
CA VAL A 269 -14.29 -18.52 8.20
C VAL A 269 -13.67 -19.06 6.90
N GLY A 270 -14.17 -20.17 6.36
CA GLY A 270 -13.67 -20.76 5.11
C GLY A 270 -12.21 -21.26 5.13
N CYS A 271 -11.54 -21.34 6.30
CA CYS A 271 -10.13 -21.68 6.40
C CYS A 271 -9.89 -23.19 6.55
N THR A 272 -9.12 -23.78 5.63
CA THR A 272 -8.59 -25.15 5.76
C THR A 272 -7.63 -25.27 6.95
N ALA A 273 -7.43 -26.49 7.47
CA ALA A 273 -6.51 -26.73 8.60
C ALA A 273 -5.08 -26.19 8.33
N ALA A 274 -4.57 -26.30 7.10
CA ALA A 274 -3.29 -25.74 6.70
C ALA A 274 -3.27 -24.20 6.75
N ARG A 275 -4.35 -23.53 6.30
CA ARG A 275 -4.50 -22.07 6.42
C ARG A 275 -4.57 -21.65 7.90
N GLN A 276 -5.32 -22.37 8.73
CA GLN A 276 -5.39 -22.11 10.18
C GLN A 276 -4.01 -22.22 10.86
N GLN A 277 -3.18 -23.18 10.48
CA GLN A 277 -1.81 -23.30 10.99
C GLN A 277 -0.93 -22.11 10.57
N GLN A 278 -1.02 -21.65 9.31
CA GLN A 278 -0.30 -20.46 8.83
C GLN A 278 -0.75 -19.19 9.56
N ILE A 279 -2.07 -19.01 9.77
CA ILE A 279 -2.61 -17.87 10.53
C ILE A 279 -2.12 -17.93 11.98
N ALA A 280 -2.19 -19.09 12.65
CA ALA A 280 -1.72 -19.22 14.02
C ALA A 280 -0.21 -18.94 14.18
N ALA A 281 0.61 -19.20 13.15
CA ALA A 281 2.01 -18.81 13.12
C ALA A 281 2.17 -17.29 12.94
N ALA A 282 1.46 -16.70 11.97
CA ALA A 282 1.49 -15.27 11.68
C ALA A 282 0.99 -14.43 12.86
N VAL A 283 -0.07 -14.85 13.55
CA VAL A 283 -0.61 -14.22 14.77
C VAL A 283 0.45 -14.16 15.89
N ARG A 284 1.17 -15.27 16.15
CA ARG A 284 2.25 -15.28 17.15
C ARG A 284 3.37 -14.31 16.79
N SER A 285 3.74 -14.23 15.51
CA SER A 285 4.75 -13.32 15.00
C SER A 285 4.30 -11.85 15.02
N ALA A 286 3.04 -11.56 14.71
CA ALA A 286 2.46 -10.22 14.79
C ALA A 286 2.45 -9.69 16.24
N ILE A 287 2.06 -10.53 17.21
CA ILE A 287 2.13 -10.17 18.63
C ILE A 287 3.58 -9.88 19.07
N ALA A 288 4.55 -10.67 18.57
CA ALA A 288 5.96 -10.41 18.84
C ALA A 288 6.43 -9.07 18.24
N TYR A 289 6.05 -8.76 16.99
CA TYR A 289 6.32 -7.47 16.34
C TYR A 289 5.70 -6.29 17.10
N VAL A 290 4.44 -6.39 17.53
CA VAL A 290 3.73 -5.35 18.30
C VAL A 290 4.35 -5.16 19.68
N SER A 291 4.71 -6.25 20.36
CA SER A 291 5.36 -6.21 21.68
C SER A 291 6.75 -5.56 21.61
N GLU A 292 7.57 -5.94 20.63
CA GLU A 292 8.90 -5.35 20.42
C GLU A 292 8.81 -3.88 20.01
N SER A 293 7.89 -3.53 19.09
CA SER A 293 7.60 -2.16 18.68
C SER A 293 7.19 -1.29 19.86
N THR A 294 6.28 -1.78 20.71
CA THR A 294 5.86 -1.08 21.93
C THR A 294 7.02 -0.89 22.90
N ALA A 295 7.83 -1.93 23.13
CA ALA A 295 9.00 -1.86 24.00
C ALA A 295 10.07 -0.89 23.48
N TYR A 296 10.25 -0.81 22.16
CA TYR A 296 11.15 0.12 21.48
C TYR A 296 10.68 1.57 21.66
N LEU A 297 9.43 1.86 21.27
CA LEU A 297 8.85 3.20 21.33
C LEU A 297 8.78 3.72 22.78
N ASN A 298 8.63 2.82 23.76
CA ASN A 298 8.69 3.16 25.18
C ASN A 298 10.07 3.63 25.67
N ARG A 299 11.16 3.31 24.96
CA ARG A 299 12.54 3.66 25.33
C ARG A 299 13.06 4.93 24.65
N ILE A 300 12.72 5.18 23.39
CA ILE A 300 13.28 6.31 22.63
C ILE A 300 12.83 7.68 23.19
N ARG A 301 13.72 8.66 23.15
CA ARG A 301 13.50 10.06 23.59
C ARG A 301 13.93 11.10 22.56
N SER A 302 14.40 10.64 21.41
CA SER A 302 14.94 11.41 20.28
C SER A 302 14.73 10.61 19.00
N GLY A 303 15.06 11.20 17.85
CA GLY A 303 14.99 10.52 16.56
C GLY A 303 16.04 9.41 16.45
N THR A 304 15.57 8.23 16.09
CA THR A 304 16.39 7.04 15.79
C THR A 304 16.16 6.61 14.34
N PRO A 305 17.11 5.92 13.67
CA PRO A 305 16.95 5.45 12.30
C PRO A 305 15.63 4.71 12.05
N ARG A 306 15.22 3.78 12.91
CA ARG A 306 13.96 3.05 12.78
C ARG A 306 12.74 3.98 12.88
N TYR A 307 12.70 4.88 13.86
CA TYR A 307 11.58 5.81 13.99
C TYR A 307 11.52 6.78 12.81
N THR A 308 12.64 7.40 12.43
CA THR A 308 12.65 8.45 11.41
C THR A 308 12.42 7.93 10.00
N THR A 309 12.78 6.66 9.72
CA THR A 309 12.50 6.01 8.43
C THR A 309 11.00 5.83 8.18
N TRP A 310 10.22 5.53 9.23
CA TRP A 310 8.81 5.17 9.09
C TRP A 310 7.84 6.23 9.62
N PHE A 311 8.24 7.12 10.52
CA PHE A 311 7.38 8.16 11.11
C PHE A 311 7.96 9.58 11.04
N GLY A 312 9.07 9.74 10.31
CA GLY A 312 9.65 11.04 10.00
C GLY A 312 10.38 11.70 11.16
N ALA A 313 10.62 13.01 11.04
CA ALA A 313 11.30 13.79 12.07
C ALA A 313 10.66 13.59 13.46
N TYR A 314 11.49 13.35 14.48
CA TYR A 314 11.03 13.07 15.83
C TYR A 314 10.16 14.19 16.39
N ASN A 315 9.03 13.81 16.99
CA ASN A 315 8.14 14.70 17.72
C ASN A 315 7.47 13.90 18.84
N ALA A 316 7.47 14.42 20.07
CA ALA A 316 6.97 13.69 21.23
C ALA A 316 5.46 13.39 21.16
N GLY A 317 4.66 14.28 20.55
CA GLY A 317 3.22 14.06 20.33
C GLY A 317 2.98 12.94 19.30
N ARG A 318 3.67 12.99 18.16
CA ARG A 318 3.62 11.91 17.14
C ARG A 318 4.08 10.56 17.70
N LEU A 319 5.15 10.55 18.50
CA LEU A 319 5.60 9.35 19.21
C LEU A 319 4.50 8.80 20.12
N GLN A 320 3.79 9.65 20.85
CA GLN A 320 2.73 9.22 21.76
C GLN A 320 1.53 8.62 21.01
N ILE A 321 1.19 9.16 19.82
CA ILE A 321 0.14 8.61 18.95
C ILE A 321 0.53 7.21 18.47
N VAL A 322 1.71 7.05 17.86
CA VAL A 322 2.21 5.73 17.40
C VAL A 322 2.31 4.72 18.56
N ARG A 323 2.76 5.15 19.75
CA ARG A 323 2.75 4.32 20.97
C ARG A 323 1.35 3.88 21.34
N SER A 324 0.37 4.77 21.24
CA SER A 324 -1.03 4.42 21.48
C SER A 324 -1.51 3.35 20.50
N HIS A 325 -1.22 3.48 19.20
CA HIS A 325 -1.65 2.51 18.19
C HIS A 325 -1.14 1.10 18.48
N PHE A 326 0.18 0.94 18.66
CA PHE A 326 0.76 -0.37 19.02
C PHE A 326 0.27 -0.90 20.38
N THR A 327 -0.01 -0.03 21.35
CA THR A 327 -0.56 -0.42 22.66
C THR A 327 -2.02 -0.88 22.58
N LEU A 328 -2.80 -0.36 21.63
CA LEU A 328 -4.17 -0.78 21.39
C LEU A 328 -4.20 -2.11 20.62
N ILE A 329 -3.45 -2.21 19.51
CA ILE A 329 -3.32 -3.46 18.72
C ILE A 329 -2.89 -4.65 19.58
N SER A 330 -1.90 -4.46 20.46
CA SER A 330 -1.44 -5.38 21.52
C SER A 330 -1.68 -6.88 21.29
N VAL A 331 -2.85 -7.39 21.71
CA VAL A 331 -3.25 -8.80 21.65
C VAL A 331 -4.49 -9.07 20.80
N ASP A 332 -5.03 -8.07 20.11
CA ASP A 332 -6.20 -8.20 19.22
C ASP A 332 -6.06 -9.29 18.13
N PRO A 333 -4.85 -9.61 17.61
CA PRO A 333 -4.64 -10.79 16.77
C PRO A 333 -5.11 -12.12 17.40
N LEU A 334 -5.22 -12.22 18.74
CA LEU A 334 -5.74 -13.40 19.45
C LEU A 334 -7.28 -13.45 19.53
N SER A 335 -7.98 -12.35 19.27
CA SER A 335 -9.45 -12.24 19.31
C SER A 335 -10.07 -11.88 17.95
N THR A 336 -9.29 -12.00 16.88
CA THR A 336 -9.72 -11.68 15.51
C THR A 336 -10.32 -12.90 14.81
N THR A 337 -11.36 -12.65 14.02
CA THR A 337 -11.90 -13.60 13.04
C THR A 337 -11.15 -13.43 11.72
N TYR A 338 -10.50 -14.50 11.26
CA TYR A 338 -9.82 -14.53 9.97
C TYR A 338 -10.66 -15.27 8.93
N ASP A 339 -11.01 -14.57 7.88
CA ASP A 339 -11.85 -15.05 6.79
C ASP A 339 -10.98 -15.38 5.58
N CYS A 340 -10.94 -16.67 5.21
CA CYS A 340 -10.15 -17.19 4.12
C CYS A 340 -10.91 -17.28 2.78
N THR A 341 -12.10 -16.67 2.68
CA THR A 341 -12.94 -16.71 1.46
C THR A 341 -12.54 -15.66 0.41
N CYS A 342 -11.71 -14.67 0.77
CA CYS A 342 -11.25 -13.66 -0.17
C CYS A 342 -10.38 -14.25 -1.29
N THR A 343 -10.73 -13.92 -2.53
CA THR A 343 -10.04 -14.34 -3.76
C THR A 343 -9.45 -13.18 -4.56
N ARG A 344 -9.40 -11.96 -3.99
CA ARG A 344 -8.75 -10.79 -4.59
C ARG A 344 -7.21 -10.96 -4.57
N ASN A 345 -6.54 -10.32 -5.54
CA ASN A 345 -5.07 -10.28 -5.63
C ASN A 345 -4.48 -9.14 -4.79
N VAL A 346 -4.79 -9.21 -3.50
CA VAL A 346 -4.25 -8.35 -2.42
C VAL A 346 -3.80 -9.27 -1.29
N PHE A 347 -3.17 -8.73 -0.24
CA PHE A 347 -2.78 -9.55 0.91
C PHE A 347 -3.99 -9.78 1.81
N ALA A 348 -4.64 -8.71 2.25
CA ALA A 348 -5.80 -8.76 3.13
C ALA A 348 -6.70 -7.53 2.92
N SER A 349 -7.82 -7.50 3.66
CA SER A 349 -8.65 -6.31 3.82
C SER A 349 -9.46 -6.31 5.11
N VAL A 350 -9.83 -5.13 5.58
CA VAL A 350 -10.73 -4.91 6.73
C VAL A 350 -11.72 -3.78 6.47
N ASN A 351 -12.80 -3.76 7.26
CA ASN A 351 -13.63 -2.57 7.44
C ASN A 351 -13.26 -1.94 8.78
N ALA A 352 -12.85 -0.67 8.79
CA ALA A 352 -12.40 0.02 10.01
C ALA A 352 -13.46 0.10 11.13
N GLY A 353 -14.74 0.02 10.78
CA GLY A 353 -15.86 -0.02 11.73
C GLY A 353 -16.19 -1.43 12.27
N ARG A 354 -15.66 -2.50 11.68
CA ARG A 354 -15.89 -3.90 12.08
C ARG A 354 -14.65 -4.51 12.74
N ALA A 355 -14.25 -3.94 13.87
CA ALA A 355 -13.09 -4.38 14.66
C ALA A 355 -13.11 -5.89 14.94
N GLY A 356 -11.97 -6.55 14.72
CA GLY A 356 -11.80 -7.99 14.94
C GLY A 356 -12.30 -8.90 13.81
N TYR A 357 -12.50 -8.39 12.58
CA TYR A 357 -12.80 -9.20 11.40
C TYR A 357 -11.89 -8.83 10.23
N MET A 358 -11.13 -9.80 9.71
CA MET A 358 -10.11 -9.61 8.67
C MET A 358 -10.25 -10.64 7.55
N TYR A 359 -10.28 -10.17 6.30
CA TYR A 359 -10.29 -11.01 5.11
C TYR A 359 -8.86 -11.27 4.64
N LEU A 360 -8.47 -12.53 4.47
CA LEU A 360 -7.13 -12.95 4.03
C LEU A 360 -7.21 -13.42 2.57
N CYS A 361 -6.57 -12.67 1.70
CA CYS A 361 -6.70 -12.74 0.25
C CYS A 361 -5.51 -13.48 -0.40
N ASN A 362 -5.42 -13.51 -1.74
CA ASN A 362 -4.53 -14.43 -2.45
C ASN A 362 -3.05 -14.25 -2.11
N TYR A 363 -2.58 -13.02 -1.85
CA TYR A 363 -1.15 -12.74 -1.66
C TYR A 363 -0.65 -12.92 -0.22
N PHE A 364 -1.55 -13.07 0.77
CA PHE A 364 -1.17 -13.48 2.12
C PHE A 364 -0.61 -14.92 2.16
N TRP A 365 -1.20 -15.85 1.41
CA TRP A 365 -0.82 -17.28 1.44
C TRP A 365 0.63 -17.56 0.98
N PRO A 366 1.15 -16.98 -0.12
CA PRO A 366 2.56 -17.12 -0.50
C PRO A 366 3.53 -16.21 0.26
N ALA A 367 3.07 -15.17 0.98
CA ALA A 367 3.93 -14.26 1.73
C ALA A 367 4.76 -15.00 2.81
N PRO A 368 5.98 -14.53 3.14
CA PRO A 368 6.75 -15.11 4.24
C PRO A 368 6.03 -14.88 5.58
N ASN A 369 6.29 -15.72 6.59
CA ASN A 369 5.65 -15.54 7.91
C ASN A 369 6.08 -14.23 8.61
N THR A 370 7.35 -13.85 8.41
CA THR A 370 8.03 -12.66 8.93
C THR A 370 9.03 -12.17 7.88
N GLY A 371 9.37 -10.89 7.87
CA GLY A 371 10.24 -10.27 6.86
C GLY A 371 9.58 -9.00 6.35
N THR A 372 9.78 -8.63 5.09
CA THR A 372 9.08 -7.53 4.41
C THR A 372 7.81 -8.02 3.70
N ASP A 373 6.72 -7.27 3.77
CA ASP A 373 5.41 -7.62 3.19
C ASP A 373 4.98 -9.04 3.63
N SER A 374 5.11 -9.30 4.93
CA SER A 374 4.97 -10.62 5.54
C SER A 374 3.57 -10.86 6.10
N LYS A 375 3.19 -12.13 6.33
CA LYS A 375 1.91 -12.46 6.99
C LYS A 375 1.75 -11.78 8.36
N ALA A 376 2.83 -11.72 9.14
CA ALA A 376 2.82 -11.03 10.43
C ALA A 376 2.71 -9.51 10.27
N GLY A 377 3.40 -8.93 9.28
CA GLY A 377 3.29 -7.52 8.91
C GLY A 377 1.87 -7.15 8.49
N THR A 378 1.28 -7.91 7.57
CA THR A 378 -0.11 -7.76 7.10
C THR A 378 -1.09 -7.76 8.27
N ILE A 379 -0.92 -8.65 9.26
CA ILE A 379 -1.79 -8.62 10.44
C ILE A 379 -1.61 -7.32 11.23
N VAL A 380 -0.41 -6.75 11.35
CA VAL A 380 -0.20 -5.45 12.00
C VAL A 380 -0.83 -4.29 11.21
N HIS A 381 -0.68 -4.28 9.88
CA HIS A 381 -1.31 -3.32 8.97
C HIS A 381 -2.83 -3.30 9.14
N GLU A 382 -3.47 -4.46 8.97
CA GLU A 382 -4.92 -4.59 9.01
C GLU A 382 -5.50 -4.29 10.41
N GLN A 383 -4.76 -4.60 11.48
CA GLN A 383 -5.17 -4.26 12.84
C GLN A 383 -5.11 -2.75 13.13
N SER A 384 -4.24 -1.99 12.47
CA SER A 384 -4.12 -0.54 12.71
C SER A 384 -5.27 0.26 12.08
N HIS A 385 -5.92 -0.26 11.03
CA HIS A 385 -7.11 0.34 10.41
C HIS A 385 -8.34 0.35 11.31
N PHE A 386 -8.47 -0.60 12.25
CA PHE A 386 -9.62 -0.60 13.15
C PHE A 386 -9.65 0.69 13.98
N ARG A 387 -10.79 1.38 14.02
CA ARG A 387 -10.93 2.68 14.69
C ARG A 387 -10.59 2.63 16.18
N VAL A 388 -10.77 1.46 16.82
CA VAL A 388 -10.39 1.21 18.22
C VAL A 388 -8.87 1.15 18.44
N ASN A 389 -8.09 0.94 17.37
CA ASN A 389 -6.64 0.72 17.39
C ASN A 389 -5.82 1.90 16.83
N GLY A 390 -6.50 2.97 16.40
CA GLY A 390 -5.89 4.17 15.83
C GLY A 390 -6.65 4.68 14.61
N GLY A 391 -7.26 3.79 13.83
CA GLY A 391 -7.93 4.17 12.59
C GLY A 391 -6.94 4.70 11.57
N THR A 392 -5.88 3.95 11.29
CA THR A 392 -4.96 4.30 10.19
C THR A 392 -5.68 4.23 8.85
N GLU A 393 -5.19 5.01 7.90
CA GLU A 393 -5.65 5.05 6.52
C GLU A 393 -4.59 4.40 5.60
N ASP A 394 -4.98 4.13 4.35
CA ASP A 394 -4.09 3.66 3.28
C ASP A 394 -3.57 4.84 2.44
N PHE A 395 -2.86 5.81 3.03
CA PHE A 395 -2.34 6.97 2.29
C PHE A 395 -1.40 6.59 1.14
N VAL A 396 -0.50 5.62 1.36
CA VAL A 396 0.42 5.08 0.33
C VAL A 396 0.76 3.62 0.60
N TYR A 397 0.99 2.86 -0.48
CA TYR A 397 1.49 1.48 -0.44
C TYR A 397 2.96 1.35 -0.85
N GLY A 398 3.66 0.40 -0.26
CA GLY A 398 5.03 0.02 -0.56
C GLY A 398 6.08 0.82 0.21
N GLN A 399 7.14 0.13 0.66
CA GLN A 399 8.23 0.71 1.48
C GLN A 399 8.78 2.04 0.94
N GLY A 400 8.96 2.19 -0.37
CA GLY A 400 9.51 3.40 -0.98
C GLY A 400 8.62 4.62 -0.78
N ARG A 401 7.30 4.46 -1.02
CA ARG A 401 6.31 5.52 -0.82
C ARG A 401 6.09 5.80 0.67
N ALA A 402 6.06 4.76 1.51
CA ALA A 402 5.98 4.89 2.97
C ALA A 402 7.15 5.69 3.57
N LYS A 403 8.38 5.42 3.14
CA LYS A 403 9.59 6.22 3.48
C LYS A 403 9.49 7.66 2.98
N ASN A 404 9.00 7.87 1.76
CA ASN A 404 8.80 9.22 1.24
C ASN A 404 7.75 10.00 2.05
N LEU A 405 6.61 9.36 2.39
CA LEU A 405 5.56 9.95 3.23
C LEU A 405 6.09 10.32 4.62
N ALA A 406 6.90 9.47 5.24
CA ALA A 406 7.59 9.77 6.49
C ALA A 406 8.49 11.02 6.38
N ARG A 407 9.15 11.23 5.24
CA ARG A 407 9.99 12.40 4.98
C ARG A 407 9.19 13.68 4.69
N THR A 408 8.12 13.59 3.89
CA THR A 408 7.40 14.78 3.37
C THR A 408 6.17 15.16 4.20
N ASN A 409 5.46 14.18 4.76
CA ASN A 409 4.31 14.40 5.62
C ASN A 409 4.29 13.43 6.83
N PRO A 410 5.11 13.71 7.86
CA PRO A 410 5.14 12.91 9.10
C PRO A 410 3.78 12.75 9.80
N ALA A 411 2.82 13.66 9.57
CA ALA A 411 1.49 13.58 10.16
C ALA A 411 0.61 12.50 9.50
N GLN A 412 0.70 12.36 8.17
CA GLN A 412 0.08 11.23 7.46
C GLN A 412 0.85 9.92 7.68
N ALA A 413 2.18 9.96 7.81
CA ALA A 413 2.99 8.75 8.04
C ALA A 413 2.64 8.02 9.35
N ILE A 414 2.37 8.75 10.44
CA ILE A 414 1.87 8.15 11.70
C ILE A 414 0.40 7.70 11.65
N MET A 415 -0.27 7.91 10.53
CA MET A 415 -1.63 7.48 10.25
C MET A 415 -1.70 6.55 9.03
N ASN A 416 -0.57 6.12 8.45
CA ASN A 416 -0.54 5.17 7.32
C ASN A 416 -0.30 3.74 7.83
N ALA A 417 -1.12 2.78 7.42
CA ALA A 417 -1.02 1.40 7.90
C ALA A 417 0.30 0.73 7.50
N ASP A 418 0.74 0.92 6.24
CA ASP A 418 2.03 0.42 5.74
C ASP A 418 3.24 0.96 6.53
N ASN A 419 3.16 2.20 7.05
CA ASN A 419 4.21 2.75 7.91
C ASN A 419 4.26 2.06 9.28
N HIS A 420 3.14 1.54 9.80
CA HIS A 420 3.10 0.73 11.01
C HIS A 420 3.63 -0.69 10.74
N GLU A 421 3.22 -1.31 9.63
CA GLU A 421 3.76 -2.61 9.19
C GLU A 421 5.28 -2.56 9.10
N TYR A 422 5.83 -1.69 8.27
CA TYR A 422 7.27 -1.69 8.02
C TYR A 422 8.11 -1.27 9.23
N PHE A 423 7.55 -0.45 10.14
CA PHE A 423 8.16 -0.19 11.44
C PHE A 423 8.21 -1.46 12.31
N ALA A 424 7.14 -2.25 12.31
CA ALA A 424 7.00 -3.46 13.12
C ALA A 424 7.84 -4.63 12.56
N GLU A 425 7.83 -4.81 11.24
CA GLU A 425 8.64 -5.78 10.51
C GLU A 425 10.14 -5.53 10.64
N ASN A 426 10.55 -4.26 10.71
CA ASN A 426 11.92 -3.77 10.84
C ASN A 426 12.92 -4.57 9.98
N THR A 427 12.61 -4.73 8.69
CA THR A 427 13.38 -5.53 7.73
C THR A 427 13.78 -4.67 6.53
N PRO A 428 15.09 -4.42 6.29
CA PRO A 428 16.24 -4.78 7.13
C PRO A 428 16.23 -4.07 8.49
N ARG A 429 16.96 -4.62 9.47
CA ARG A 429 16.93 -4.15 10.85
C ARG A 429 17.57 -2.77 11.01
N LEU A 430 16.75 -1.80 11.41
CA LEU A 430 17.15 -0.46 11.82
C LEU A 430 17.24 -0.36 13.35
N ALA A 431 18.15 0.51 13.81
CA ALA A 431 18.37 0.86 15.22
C ALA A 431 17.40 1.95 15.70
#